data_AF-A0A6G5RME1-F1
#
_entry.id   AF-A0A6G5RME1-F1
#
_cell.length_a   1.000
_cell.length_b   1.000
_cell.length_c   1.000
_cell.angle_alpha   90.00
_cell.angle_beta   90.00
_cell.angle_gamma   90.00
#
_symmetry.space_group_name_H-M   'P 1'
#
loop_
_entity.id
_entity.type
_entity.pdbx_description
1 polymer ?
#
loop_
_entity_poly.entity_id
_entity_poly.type
_entity_poly.pdbx_seq_one_letter_code
_entity_poly.pdbx_strand_id
1 'polypeptide(L)' 'MTDHLGAYTPAQASALATLLAATAVCEKENSALEAELHAIIELTSTGHVGLEHIAPLEEIVLADLPPQLRDYVSDLLEG' A
#
# COMPACT_ATOMS: atom_id res chain seq x y z
N MET A 1 23.44 1.23 -4.04
CA MET A 1 22.04 1.24 -3.58
C MET A 1 21.59 -0.20 -3.66
N THR A 2 21.34 -0.85 -2.53
CA THR A 2 20.95 -2.26 -2.51
C THR A 2 19.47 -2.32 -2.85
N ASP A 3 19.13 -2.97 -3.96
CA ASP A 3 17.74 -3.24 -4.31
C ASP A 3 17.21 -4.30 -3.35
N HIS A 4 16.58 -3.85 -2.26
CA HIS A 4 15.93 -4.72 -1.28
C HIS A 4 14.56 -5.20 -1.78
N LEU A 5 13.97 -4.52 -2.76
CA LEU A 5 12.69 -4.92 -3.37
C LEU A 5 12.86 -6.16 -4.23
N GLY A 6 13.93 -6.21 -5.04
CA GLY A 6 14.31 -7.41 -5.80
C GLY A 6 14.73 -8.61 -4.94
N ALA A 7 14.89 -8.45 -3.63
CA ALA A 7 15.19 -9.55 -2.71
C ALA A 7 13.94 -10.31 -2.23
N TYR A 8 12.75 -9.72 -2.39
CA TYR A 8 11.50 -10.39 -2.05
C TYR A 8 11.10 -11.36 -3.15
N THR A 9 10.77 -12.59 -2.74
CA THR A 9 10.04 -13.50 -3.63
C THR A 9 8.64 -12.93 -3.90
N PRO A 10 7.99 -13.32 -5.03
CA PRO A 10 6.63 -12.86 -5.33
C PRO A 10 5.64 -13.07 -4.18
N ALA A 11 5.73 -14.23 -3.50
CA ALA A 11 4.87 -14.56 -2.36
C ALA A 11 5.14 -13.69 -1.13
N GLN A 12 6.38 -13.25 -0.92
CA GLN A 12 6.70 -12.34 0.18
C GLN A 12 6.24 -10.91 -0.12
N ALA A 13 6.41 -10.45 -1.36
CA ALA A 13 5.96 -9.13 -1.78
C ALA A 13 4.43 -9.02 -1.67
N SER A 14 3.69 -10.01 -2.16
CA SER A 14 2.23 -10.03 -2.07
C SER A 14 1.73 -10.15 -0.63
N ALA A 15 2.32 -11.03 0.19
CA ALA A 15 1.95 -11.17 1.60
C ALA A 15 2.22 -9.89 2.40
N LEU A 16 3.35 -9.21 2.13
CA LEU A 16 3.68 -7.95 2.79
C LEU A 16 2.71 -6.84 2.38
N ALA A 17 2.36 -6.74 1.10
CA ALA A 17 1.37 -5.78 0.61
C ALA A 17 -0.01 -6.01 1.25
N THR A 18 -0.47 -7.27 1.35
CA THR A 18 -1.73 -7.60 2.03
C THR A 18 -1.71 -7.22 3.51
N LEU A 19 -0.61 -7.47 4.21
CA LEU A 19 -0.47 -7.08 5.61
C LEU A 19 -0.50 -5.55 5.78
N LEU A 20 0.25 -4.83 4.95
CA LEU A 20 0.29 -3.37 4.98
C LEU A 20 -1.07 -2.76 4.64
N ALA A 21 -1.75 -3.26 3.60
CA ALA A 21 -3.08 -2.79 3.24
C ALA A 21 -4.09 -3.00 4.37
N ALA A 22 -4.06 -4.16 5.04
CA ALA A 22 -4.91 -4.41 6.20
C ALA A 22 -4.56 -3.51 7.40
N THR A 23 -3.29 -3.15 7.57
CA THR A 23 -2.83 -2.27 8.66
C THR A 23 -3.25 -0.81 8.40
N ALA A 24 -3.12 -0.35 7.15
CA ALA A 24 -3.50 0.99 6.71
C ALA A 24 -4.96 1.34 6.98
N VAL A 25 -5.88 0.36 6.87
CA VAL A 25 -7.31 0.55 7.21
C VAL A 25 -7.53 0.89 8.68
N CYS A 26 -6.66 0.38 9.56
CA CYS A 26 -6.76 0.58 11.00
C CYS A 26 -5.90 1.74 11.52
N GLU A 27 -5.01 2.28 10.68
CA GLU A 27 -4.05 3.30 11.06
C GLU A 27 -4.74 4.66 11.26
N LYS A 28 -4.39 5.32 12.36
CA LYS A 28 -4.98 6.60 12.77
C LYS A 28 -3.98 7.74 12.68
N GLU A 29 -2.71 7.42 12.64
CA GLU A 29 -1.63 8.38 12.52
C GLU A 29 -1.31 8.57 11.03
N ASN A 30 -1.46 9.80 10.54
CA ASN A 30 -1.30 10.10 9.12
C ASN A 30 0.11 9.79 8.61
N SER A 31 1.15 9.98 9.43
CA SER A 31 2.53 9.72 9.02
C SER A 31 2.82 8.21 8.91
N ALA A 32 2.24 7.41 9.80
CA ALA A 32 2.27 5.95 9.71
C ALA A 32 1.51 5.45 8.48
N LEU A 33 0.30 5.97 8.24
CA LEU A 33 -0.49 5.65 7.04
C LEU A 33 0.27 6.03 5.76
N GLU A 34 0.90 7.21 5.73
CA GLU A 34 1.74 7.64 4.61
C GLU A 34 2.88 6.65 4.34
N ALA A 35 3.57 6.21 5.39
CA ALA A 35 4.67 5.26 5.27
C ALA A 35 4.19 3.89 4.75
N GLU A 36 3.03 3.43 5.19
CA GLU A 36 2.42 2.18 4.73
C GLU A 36 2.01 2.25 3.26
N LEU A 37 1.31 3.33 2.85
CA LEU A 37 0.92 3.56 1.46
C LEU A 37 2.15 3.66 0.55
N HIS A 38 3.21 4.36 0.97
CA HIS A 38 4.47 4.39 0.24
C HIS A 38 5.10 3.01 0.09
N ALA A 39 5.12 2.20 1.16
CA ALA A 39 5.65 0.85 1.08
C ALA A 39 4.84 -0.03 0.12
N ILE A 40 3.51 0.13 0.08
CA ILE A 40 2.65 -0.57 -0.88
C ILE A 40 2.97 -0.15 -2.32
N ILE A 41 3.14 1.16 -2.60
CA ILE A 41 3.53 1.66 -3.93
C ILE A 41 4.85 1.04 -4.39
N GLU A 42 5.86 1.01 -3.53
CA GLU A 42 7.15 0.38 -3.84
C GLU A 42 6.99 -1.13 -4.11
N LEU A 43 6.14 -1.82 -3.35
CA LEU A 43 5.86 -3.24 -3.57
C LEU A 43 5.08 -3.49 -4.87
N THR A 44 4.14 -2.63 -5.26
CA THR A 44 3.43 -2.73 -6.55
C THR A 44 4.38 -2.55 -7.74
N SER A 45 5.41 -1.73 -7.60
CA SER A 45 6.46 -1.54 -8.61
C SER A 45 7.27 -2.81 -8.91
N THR A 46 7.20 -3.84 -8.04
CA THR A 46 7.80 -5.17 -8.31
C THR A 46 7.02 -6.01 -9.32
N GLY A 47 5.76 -5.65 -9.62
CA GLY A 47 4.86 -6.43 -10.47
C GLY A 47 4.33 -7.72 -9.82
N HIS A 48 4.59 -7.93 -8.53
CA HIS A 48 4.11 -9.09 -7.76
C HIS A 48 2.86 -8.80 -6.92
N VAL A 49 2.40 -7.55 -6.92
CA VAL A 49 1.25 -7.09 -6.14
C VAL A 49 0.18 -6.59 -7.10
N GLY A 50 -0.88 -7.38 -7.28
CA GLY A 50 -2.11 -6.97 -7.95
C GLY A 50 -3.14 -6.34 -7.01
N LEU A 51 -4.22 -5.79 -7.59
CA LEU A 51 -5.33 -5.15 -6.85
C LEU A 51 -5.91 -6.05 -5.75
N GLU A 52 -5.95 -7.37 -5.95
CA GLU A 52 -6.47 -8.32 -4.96
C GLU A 52 -5.67 -8.32 -3.64
N HIS A 53 -4.41 -7.89 -3.68
CA HIS A 53 -3.55 -7.84 -2.48
C HIS A 53 -3.73 -6.54 -1.70
N ILE A 54 -4.25 -5.49 -2.35
CA ILE A 54 -4.48 -4.17 -1.76
C ILE A 54 -5.96 -3.83 -1.63
N ALA A 55 -6.85 -4.78 -1.93
CA ALA A 55 -8.30 -4.65 -1.77
C ALA A 55 -8.76 -4.06 -0.41
N PRO A 56 -8.10 -4.32 0.74
CA PRO A 56 -8.48 -3.67 2.00
C PRO A 56 -8.48 -2.13 1.93
N LEU A 57 -7.65 -1.51 1.08
CA LEU A 57 -7.61 -0.05 0.94
C LEU A 57 -8.95 0.54 0.47
N GLU A 58 -9.82 -0.25 -0.16
CA GLU A 58 -11.19 0.16 -0.52
C GLU A 58 -12.05 0.50 0.71
N GLU A 59 -11.70 -0.02 1.89
CA GLU A 59 -12.39 0.26 3.15
C GLU A 59 -12.00 1.62 3.75
N ILE A 60 -10.96 2.28 3.24
CA ILE A 60 -10.53 3.60 3.71
C ILE A 60 -11.52 4.68 3.24
N VAL A 61 -12.05 5.44 4.19
CA VAL A 61 -12.94 6.56 3.90
C VAL A 61 -12.13 7.75 3.38
N LEU A 62 -12.00 7.86 2.05
CA LEU A 62 -11.23 8.91 1.36
C LEU A 62 -11.59 10.34 1.79
N ALA A 63 -12.84 10.57 2.19
CA ALA A 63 -13.32 11.89 2.64
C ALA A 63 -12.66 12.34 3.95
N ASP A 64 -12.25 11.39 4.80
CA ASP A 64 -11.62 11.67 6.10
C ASP A 64 -10.10 11.86 5.98
N LEU A 65 -9.52 11.52 4.82
CA LEU A 65 -8.09 11.66 4.58
C LEU A 65 -7.69 13.09 4.19
N PRO A 66 -6.50 13.53 4.62
CA PRO A 66 -5.78 14.64 3.99
C PRO A 66 -5.67 14.43 2.47
N PRO A 67 -5.69 15.51 1.65
CA PRO A 67 -5.64 15.41 0.20
C PRO A 67 -4.50 14.53 -0.34
N GLN A 68 -3.30 14.66 0.24
CA GLN A 68 -2.11 13.91 -0.18
C GLN A 68 -2.28 12.39 -0.02
N LEU A 69 -2.85 11.95 1.11
CA LEU A 69 -3.09 10.53 1.37
C LEU A 69 -4.23 9.98 0.51
N ARG A 70 -5.22 10.82 0.24
CA ARG A 70 -6.30 10.49 -0.70
C ARG A 70 -5.77 10.21 -2.09
N ASP A 71 -4.83 11.04 -2.57
CA ASP A 71 -4.22 10.86 -3.89
C ASP A 71 -3.46 9.52 -3.94
N TYR A 72 -2.68 9.18 -2.90
CA TYR A 72 -2.00 7.87 -2.83
C TYR A 72 -2.96 6.67 -2.87
N VAL A 73 -4.05 6.71 -2.10
CA VAL A 73 -5.02 5.59 -2.10
C VAL A 73 -5.75 5.51 -3.45
N SER A 74 -6.06 6.65 -4.07
CA SER A 74 -6.72 6.68 -5.38
C SER A 74 -5.80 6.11 -6.46
N ASP A 75 -4.54 6.56 -6.52
CA ASP A 75 -3.54 6.05 -7.47
C ASP A 75 -3.35 4.53 -7.34
N LEU A 76 -3.30 4.00 -6.11
CA LEU A 76 -3.17 2.57 -5.85
C LEU A 76 -4.38 1.75 -6.33
N LEU A 77 -5.60 2.28 -6.18
CA LEU A 77 -6.83 1.59 -6.57
C LEU A 77 -7.16 1.77 -8.06
N GLU A 78 -6.68 2.84 -8.70
CA GLU A 78 -6.91 3.11 -10.12
C GLU A 78 -5.93 2.34 -11.03
N GLY A 79 -4.72 1.99 -10.55
CA GLY A 79 -3.80 1.02 -11.17
C GLY A 79 -3.20 1.42 -12.51
#